data_AF-A0A2A4MJT2-F1
#
_entry.id   AF-A0A2A4MJT2-F1
#
_cell.length_a   1.000
_cell.length_b   1.000
_cell.length_c   1.000
_cell.angle_alpha   90.00
_cell.angle_beta   90.00
_cell.angle_gamma   90.00
#
_symmetry.space_group_name_H-M   'P 1'
#
loop_
_entity.id
_entity.type
_entity.pdbx_description
1 polymer ?
#
loop_
_entity_poly.entity_id
_entity_poly.type
_entity_poly.pdbx_seq_one_letter_code
_entity_poly.pdbx_strand_id
1 'polypeptide(L)'
;MLTLRAYPMLALLWLYSVSVAANPQHRNIPEEAADQDKKAVTVSIRQDDSMLRCGMPFYDNFYALTVSVFSVGSGNVDVSDYEQQVFKLIRSSMQFEGFADEFVEHVKDIPGQLVKIIQQDPQVLDSCSNFSIALLGPP
;
A
#
# COMPACT_ATOMS: atom_id res chain seq x y z
N MET A 1 -24.58 55.20 18.67
CA MET A 1 -24.27 53.97 19.43
C MET A 1 -22.94 53.41 18.97
N LEU A 2 -22.13 52.95 19.92
CA LEU A 2 -20.93 52.08 19.84
C LEU A 2 -20.05 52.03 18.56
N THR A 3 -18.87 52.65 18.70
CA THR A 3 -17.52 52.11 18.46
C THR A 3 -17.11 51.49 17.11
N LEU A 4 -16.22 52.24 16.44
CA LEU A 4 -15.06 51.75 15.69
C LEU A 4 -14.38 50.52 16.32
N ARG A 5 -13.91 49.57 15.49
CA ARG A 5 -12.63 48.88 15.73
C ARG A 5 -12.02 48.32 14.43
N ALA A 6 -10.90 48.91 14.02
CA ALA A 6 -9.98 48.27 13.10
C ALA A 6 -9.25 47.12 13.80
N TYR A 7 -8.84 46.10 13.05
CA TYR A 7 -7.85 45.10 13.50
C TYR A 7 -6.70 45.04 12.49
N PRO A 8 -5.43 45.06 12.95
CA PRO A 8 -4.26 45.18 12.08
C PRO A 8 -3.69 43.82 11.64
N MET A 9 -2.80 43.86 10.64
CA MET A 9 -1.83 42.80 10.39
C MET A 9 -0.97 42.51 11.63
N LEU A 10 -0.81 41.22 11.95
CA LEU A 10 0.32 40.66 12.69
C LEU A 10 0.69 39.36 11.95
N ALA A 11 1.77 39.34 11.17
CA ALA A 11 3.17 39.20 11.59
C ALA A 11 3.54 37.73 11.85
N LEU A 12 4.50 37.23 11.05
CA LEU A 12 5.14 35.92 11.25
C LEU A 12 5.77 35.84 12.63
N LEU A 13 5.75 34.66 13.25
CA LEU A 13 6.81 34.10 14.09
C LEU A 13 6.49 32.64 14.45
N TRP A 14 6.90 31.69 13.60
CA TRP A 14 6.99 30.28 14.00
C TRP A 14 8.30 30.09 14.78
N LEU A 15 8.18 29.94 16.09
CA LEU A 15 9.31 29.70 16.98
C LEU A 15 9.76 28.23 16.87
N TYR A 16 11.04 28.04 16.53
CA TYR A 16 11.72 26.77 16.73
C TYR A 16 11.92 26.51 18.22
N SER A 17 11.46 25.35 18.71
CA SER A 17 11.82 24.81 20.02
C SER A 17 12.36 23.39 19.85
N VAL A 18 13.68 23.27 19.72
CA VAL A 18 14.40 21.99 19.81
C VAL A 18 15.03 21.91 21.19
N SER A 19 14.59 20.94 22.01
CA SER A 19 15.35 20.42 23.17
C SER A 19 14.64 19.21 23.78
N VAL A 20 15.21 18.01 23.59
CA VAL A 20 15.05 16.89 24.54
C VAL A 20 16.44 16.33 24.83
N ALA A 21 16.64 16.04 26.12
CA ALA A 21 17.90 15.80 26.81
C ALA A 21 18.80 14.66 26.26
N ALA A 22 20.06 14.70 26.70
CA ALA A 22 21.11 13.75 26.35
C ALA A 22 21.38 12.69 27.44
N ASN A 23 22.18 11.68 27.03
CA ASN A 23 23.03 10.79 27.88
C ASN A 23 22.33 9.57 28.55
N PRO A 24 23.04 8.47 28.90
CA PRO A 24 24.42 8.06 28.57
C PRO A 24 24.60 6.59 28.07
N GLN A 25 25.87 6.21 27.87
CA GLN A 25 26.43 4.84 27.83
C GLN A 25 26.38 4.04 26.50
N HIS A 26 27.40 4.29 25.66
CA HIS A 26 27.99 3.21 24.85
C HIS A 26 28.66 2.19 25.79
N ARG A 27 28.09 0.99 25.87
CA ARG A 27 28.69 -0.18 26.53
C ARG A 27 29.19 -1.13 25.45
N ASN A 28 30.50 -1.29 25.35
CA ASN A 28 31.10 -2.33 24.50
C ASN A 28 30.75 -3.72 25.07
N ILE A 29 30.21 -4.59 24.22
CA ILE A 29 30.15 -6.05 24.42
C ILE A 29 30.61 -6.68 23.10
N PRO A 30 31.65 -7.53 23.09
CA PRO A 30 32.07 -8.32 21.93
C PRO A 30 31.33 -9.67 21.87
N GLU A 31 31.57 -10.44 20.80
CA GLU A 31 30.94 -11.73 20.46
C GLU A 31 29.47 -11.60 19.99
N GLU A 32 28.94 -12.40 19.05
CA GLU A 32 29.49 -13.59 18.37
C GLU A 32 28.99 -13.66 16.91
N ALA A 33 29.47 -14.66 16.16
CA ALA A 33 29.27 -14.91 14.73
C ALA A 33 27.92 -14.47 14.10
N ALA A 34 27.99 -13.54 13.14
CA ALA A 34 26.93 -13.33 12.16
C ALA A 34 27.02 -14.43 11.08
N ASP A 35 26.26 -15.50 11.29
CA ASP A 35 26.03 -16.56 10.30
C ASP A 35 25.31 -16.03 9.04
N GLN A 36 25.38 -16.81 7.97
CA GLN A 36 25.25 -16.34 6.61
C GLN A 36 23.82 -16.00 6.16
N ASP A 37 23.79 -15.07 5.21
CA ASP A 37 22.92 -15.09 4.03
C ASP A 37 21.43 -15.42 4.22
N LYS A 38 20.69 -14.38 4.65
CA LYS A 38 19.45 -14.04 3.96
C LYS A 38 19.52 -12.60 3.49
N LYS A 39 20.12 -12.39 2.32
CA LYS A 39 20.09 -11.09 1.64
C LYS A 39 18.64 -10.73 1.32
N ALA A 40 18.01 -9.95 2.20
CA ALA A 40 16.64 -9.50 2.04
C ALA A 40 16.52 -8.74 0.70
N VAL A 41 15.88 -9.38 -0.28
CA VAL A 41 15.65 -8.77 -1.59
C VAL A 41 14.50 -7.79 -1.42
N THR A 42 14.83 -6.57 -1.04
CA THR A 42 13.89 -5.44 -1.00
C THR A 42 13.53 -5.05 -2.43
N VAL A 43 12.65 -5.83 -3.07
CA VAL A 43 12.08 -5.51 -4.38
C VAL A 43 11.23 -4.26 -4.22
N SER A 44 11.79 -3.09 -4.57
CA SER A 44 11.01 -1.87 -4.59
C SER A 44 10.02 -1.94 -5.74
N ILE A 45 8.77 -2.19 -5.39
CA ILE A 45 7.61 -2.36 -6.28
C ILE A 45 7.38 -1.17 -7.24
N ARG A 46 8.00 -0.01 -6.96
CA ARG A 46 7.73 1.30 -7.57
C ARG A 46 8.80 1.84 -8.54
N GLN A 47 9.91 1.13 -8.79
CA GLN A 47 11.13 1.80 -9.28
C GLN A 47 11.24 2.11 -10.79
N ASP A 48 10.39 1.56 -11.66
CA ASP A 48 10.38 1.88 -13.10
C ASP A 48 8.95 2.11 -13.62
N ASP A 49 8.69 3.28 -14.23
CA ASP A 49 7.38 3.74 -14.71
C ASP A 49 6.85 2.94 -15.92
N SER A 50 6.22 1.79 -15.64
CA SER A 50 5.64 0.87 -16.64
C SER A 50 4.09 0.93 -16.74
N MET A 51 3.48 2.08 -16.44
CA MET A 51 2.07 2.45 -16.73
C MET A 51 0.86 1.78 -16.00
N LEU A 52 0.91 0.90 -14.99
CA LEU A 52 1.96 0.22 -14.23
C LEU A 52 1.51 -1.24 -14.08
N ARG A 53 2.37 -2.21 -14.41
CA ARG A 53 2.15 -3.67 -14.30
C ARG A 53 1.03 -4.33 -15.15
N CYS A 54 0.09 -3.59 -15.74
CA CYS A 54 -0.79 -4.12 -16.78
C CYS A 54 0.04 -4.70 -17.95
N GLY A 55 -0.35 -5.85 -18.48
CA GLY A 55 0.44 -6.64 -19.43
C GLY A 55 1.39 -7.65 -18.78
N MET A 56 1.47 -7.71 -17.44
CA MET A 56 2.04 -8.85 -16.73
C MET A 56 0.92 -9.84 -16.34
N PRO A 57 1.04 -11.15 -16.66
CA PRO A 57 -0.05 -12.12 -16.52
C PRO A 57 -0.72 -12.16 -15.14
N PHE A 58 0.02 -11.97 -14.05
CA PHE A 58 -0.59 -11.94 -12.70
C PHE A 58 -1.52 -10.74 -12.50
N TYR A 59 -1.14 -9.55 -12.97
CA TYR A 59 -1.91 -8.32 -12.77
C TYR A 59 -3.11 -8.26 -13.72
N ASP A 60 -2.96 -8.77 -14.93
CA ASP A 60 -4.08 -8.92 -15.87
C ASP A 60 -5.13 -9.90 -15.32
N ASN A 61 -4.69 -11.04 -14.77
CA ASN A 61 -5.59 -12.00 -14.11
C ASN A 61 -6.22 -11.43 -12.83
N PHE A 62 -5.50 -10.62 -12.05
CA PHE A 62 -6.04 -9.99 -10.84
C PHE A 62 -7.08 -8.92 -11.18
N TYR A 63 -6.82 -8.08 -12.19
CA TYR A 63 -7.80 -7.13 -12.71
C TYR A 63 -9.05 -7.84 -13.25
N ALA A 64 -8.87 -8.89 -14.07
CA ALA A 64 -9.99 -9.68 -14.61
C ALA A 64 -10.83 -10.36 -13.52
N LEU A 65 -10.19 -10.93 -12.49
CA LEU A 65 -10.85 -11.47 -11.31
C LEU A 65 -11.68 -10.38 -10.60
N THR A 66 -11.10 -9.21 -10.37
CA THR A 66 -11.77 -8.10 -9.70
C THR A 66 -12.99 -7.62 -10.49
N VAL A 67 -12.85 -7.39 -11.80
CA VAL A 67 -13.97 -7.01 -12.67
C VAL A 67 -15.08 -8.08 -12.66
N SER A 68 -14.72 -9.37 -12.67
CA SER A 68 -15.69 -10.46 -12.60
C SER A 68 -16.45 -10.49 -11.26
N VAL A 69 -15.77 -10.32 -10.13
CA VAL A 69 -16.39 -10.31 -8.80
C VAL A 69 -17.27 -9.09 -8.60
N PHE A 70 -16.87 -7.92 -9.11
CA PHE A 70 -17.62 -6.68 -8.99
C PHE A 70 -18.76 -6.53 -10.00
N SER A 71 -18.93 -7.47 -10.94
CA SER A 71 -20.02 -7.46 -11.94
C SER A 71 -21.43 -7.54 -11.33
N VAL A 72 -21.57 -8.03 -10.08
CA VAL A 72 -22.82 -8.02 -9.30
C VAL A 72 -23.10 -6.69 -8.59
N GLY A 73 -22.24 -5.69 -8.78
CA GLY A 73 -22.27 -4.39 -8.10
C GLY A 73 -21.42 -4.37 -6.82
N SER A 74 -20.65 -3.29 -6.63
CA SER A 74 -19.65 -3.16 -5.55
C SER A 74 -20.21 -3.29 -4.13
N GLY A 75 -21.49 -2.95 -3.92
CA GLY A 75 -22.19 -3.13 -2.64
C GLY A 75 -22.61 -4.56 -2.30
N ASN A 76 -22.51 -5.50 -3.24
CA ASN A 76 -22.93 -6.91 -3.09
C ASN A 76 -21.73 -7.89 -3.00
N VAL A 77 -20.50 -7.40 -2.97
CA VAL A 77 -19.28 -8.22 -2.94
C VAL A 77 -19.07 -8.80 -1.54
N ASP A 78 -18.94 -10.13 -1.44
CA ASP A 78 -18.43 -10.80 -0.25
C ASP A 78 -16.90 -10.60 -0.17
N VAL A 79 -16.47 -9.84 0.83
CA VAL A 79 -15.06 -9.49 1.04
C VAL A 79 -14.21 -10.71 1.36
N SER A 80 -14.74 -11.68 2.12
CA SER A 80 -14.03 -12.88 2.56
C SER A 80 -13.83 -13.85 1.40
N ASP A 81 -14.85 -14.01 0.56
CA ASP A 81 -14.71 -14.80 -0.67
C ASP A 81 -13.73 -14.16 -1.66
N TYR A 82 -13.82 -12.84 -1.85
CA TYR A 82 -12.87 -12.11 -2.70
C TYR A 82 -11.41 -12.23 -2.21
N GLU A 83 -11.16 -12.06 -0.91
CA GLU A 83 -9.84 -12.28 -0.29
C GLU A 83 -9.32 -13.70 -0.58
N GLN A 84 -10.14 -14.73 -0.37
CA GLN A 84 -9.78 -16.11 -0.67
C GLN A 84 -9.46 -16.35 -2.16
N GLN A 85 -10.24 -15.75 -3.07
CA GLN A 85 -9.99 -15.83 -4.51
C GLN A 85 -8.64 -15.18 -4.89
N VAL A 86 -8.31 -14.02 -4.31
CA VAL A 86 -7.02 -13.34 -4.54
C VAL A 86 -5.84 -14.13 -3.96
N PHE A 87 -5.96 -14.68 -2.74
CA PHE A 87 -4.90 -15.51 -2.15
C PHE A 87 -4.68 -16.82 -2.93
N LYS A 88 -5.75 -17.38 -3.50
CA LYS A 88 -5.65 -18.53 -4.42
C LYS A 88 -4.93 -18.14 -5.72
N LEU A 89 -5.22 -16.97 -6.29
CA LEU A 89 -4.52 -16.45 -7.46
C LEU A 89 -3.02 -16.29 -7.20
N ILE A 90 -2.64 -15.70 -6.07
CA ILE A 90 -1.24 -15.56 -5.63
C ILE A 90 -0.55 -16.93 -5.57
N ARG A 91 -1.13 -17.89 -4.86
CA ARG A 91 -0.56 -19.26 -4.73
C ARG A 91 -0.46 -20.02 -6.06
N SER A 92 -1.29 -19.68 -7.04
CA SER A 92 -1.24 -20.29 -8.38
C SER A 92 -0.23 -19.63 -9.34
N SER A 93 0.37 -18.51 -8.95
CA SER A 93 1.25 -17.72 -9.82
C SER A 93 2.71 -18.18 -9.73
N MET A 94 3.31 -18.49 -10.88
CA MET A 94 4.75 -18.76 -11.00
C MET A 94 5.62 -17.59 -10.50
N GLN A 95 5.07 -16.37 -10.42
CA GLN A 95 5.79 -15.19 -9.89
C GLN A 95 6.14 -15.32 -8.40
N PHE A 96 5.41 -16.16 -7.64
CA PHE A 96 5.58 -16.33 -6.20
C PHE A 96 5.97 -17.77 -5.81
N GLU A 97 6.46 -18.55 -6.77
CA GLU A 97 6.88 -19.93 -6.53
C GLU A 97 7.98 -19.99 -5.44
N GLY A 98 7.75 -20.81 -4.41
CA GLY A 98 8.65 -20.96 -3.27
C GLY A 98 8.51 -19.93 -2.14
N PHE A 99 7.63 -18.91 -2.27
CA PHE A 99 7.38 -17.91 -1.21
C PHE A 99 5.94 -17.36 -1.19
N ALA A 100 4.99 -18.08 -1.79
CA ALA A 100 3.63 -17.58 -1.99
C ALA A 100 2.84 -17.37 -0.70
N ASP A 101 3.03 -18.20 0.32
CA ASP A 101 2.32 -18.06 1.61
C ASP A 101 2.85 -16.88 2.43
N GLU A 102 4.17 -16.66 2.42
CA GLU A 102 4.80 -15.47 2.99
C GLU A 102 4.34 -14.20 2.26
N PHE A 103 4.17 -14.26 0.94
CA PHE A 103 3.64 -13.13 0.18
C PHE A 103 2.16 -12.88 0.46
N VAL A 104 1.32 -13.94 0.61
CA VAL A 104 -0.07 -13.80 1.06
C VAL A 104 -0.13 -13.12 2.43
N GLU A 105 0.66 -13.56 3.40
CA GLU A 105 0.72 -12.95 4.74
C GLU A 105 1.16 -11.47 4.69
N HIS A 106 2.07 -11.11 3.78
CA HIS A 106 2.49 -9.73 3.56
C HIS A 106 1.41 -8.83 2.95
N VAL A 107 0.54 -9.37 2.09
CA VAL A 107 -0.48 -8.59 1.34
C VAL A 107 -1.92 -8.79 1.80
N LYS A 108 -2.16 -9.56 2.87
CA LYS A 108 -3.51 -10.02 3.29
C LYS A 108 -4.55 -8.92 3.46
N ASP A 109 -4.15 -7.72 3.90
CA ASP A 109 -5.08 -6.60 4.12
C ASP A 109 -5.41 -5.84 2.83
N ILE A 110 -4.67 -6.07 1.73
CA ILE A 110 -4.80 -5.33 0.47
C ILE A 110 -6.12 -5.61 -0.25
N PRO A 111 -6.61 -6.86 -0.41
CA PRO A 111 -7.88 -7.10 -1.10
C PRO A 111 -9.07 -6.45 -0.37
N GLY A 112 -9.15 -6.55 0.96
CA GLY A 112 -10.18 -5.88 1.75
C GLY A 112 -10.10 -4.35 1.74
N GLN A 113 -8.90 -3.77 1.58
CA GLN A 113 -8.73 -2.32 1.33
C GLN A 113 -9.19 -1.93 -0.09
N LEU A 114 -8.82 -2.72 -1.10
CA LEU A 114 -9.20 -2.52 -2.50
C LEU A 114 -10.71 -2.59 -2.70
N VAL A 115 -11.44 -3.47 -1.98
CA VAL A 115 -12.91 -3.47 -2.00
C VAL A 115 -13.48 -2.15 -1.53
N LYS A 116 -12.95 -1.58 -0.43
CA LYS A 116 -13.41 -0.28 0.09
C LYS A 116 -13.16 0.86 -0.90
N ILE A 117 -12.01 0.82 -1.58
CA ILE A 117 -11.67 1.79 -2.64
C ILE A 117 -12.69 1.70 -3.79
N ILE A 118 -12.98 0.51 -4.32
CA ILE A 118 -13.93 0.33 -5.43
C ILE A 118 -15.38 0.64 -5.01
N GLN A 119 -15.74 0.43 -3.73
CA GLN A 119 -17.03 0.85 -3.19
C GLN A 119 -17.18 2.38 -3.08
N GLN A 120 -16.08 3.10 -2.86
CA GLN A 120 -16.04 4.56 -2.82
C GLN A 120 -15.95 5.18 -4.21
N ASP A 121 -15.16 4.58 -5.10
CA ASP A 121 -14.97 4.99 -6.49
C ASP A 121 -14.98 3.78 -7.44
N PRO A 122 -16.14 3.45 -8.05
CA PRO A 122 -16.23 2.37 -9.03
C PRO A 122 -15.41 2.61 -10.31
N GLN A 123 -15.02 3.85 -10.64
CA GLN A 123 -14.25 4.18 -11.86
C GLN A 123 -12.82 3.64 -11.82
N VAL A 124 -12.38 3.16 -10.66
CA VAL A 124 -11.17 2.35 -10.49
C VAL A 124 -11.18 1.10 -11.40
N LEU A 125 -12.35 0.57 -11.74
CA LEU A 125 -12.49 -0.59 -12.63
C LEU A 125 -12.69 -0.23 -14.11
N ASP A 126 -12.74 1.05 -14.49
CA ASP A 126 -12.91 1.46 -15.89
C ASP A 126 -11.67 1.12 -16.75
N SER A 127 -10.51 0.94 -16.13
CA SER A 127 -9.31 0.44 -16.79
C SER A 127 -8.34 -0.26 -15.85
N CYS A 128 -7.50 -1.16 -16.38
CA CYS A 128 -6.41 -1.77 -15.63
C CYS A 128 -5.40 -0.74 -15.07
N SER A 129 -5.24 0.41 -15.75
CA SER A 129 -4.34 1.48 -15.28
C SER A 129 -4.88 2.15 -14.02
N ASN A 130 -6.18 2.50 -13.99
CA ASN A 130 -6.86 3.02 -12.80
C ASN A 130 -6.76 2.03 -11.63
N PHE A 131 -7.03 0.75 -11.90
CA PHE A 131 -6.90 -0.35 -10.93
C PHE A 131 -5.48 -0.46 -10.36
N SER A 132 -4.46 -0.36 -11.20
CA SER A 132 -3.06 -0.47 -10.78
C SER A 132 -2.61 0.71 -9.92
N ILE A 133 -3.10 1.92 -10.21
CA ILE A 133 -2.90 3.11 -9.37
C ILE A 133 -3.59 2.94 -8.01
N ALA A 134 -4.83 2.43 -7.98
CA ALA A 134 -5.54 2.15 -6.73
C ALA A 134 -4.84 1.07 -5.87
N LEU A 135 -4.22 0.09 -6.51
CA LEU A 135 -3.50 -1.01 -5.84
C LEU A 135 -2.14 -0.60 -5.26
N LEU A 136 -1.42 0.33 -5.91
CA LEU A 136 -0.01 0.66 -5.58
C LEU A 136 0.19 2.07 -5.01
N GLY A 137 -0.84 2.91 -5.10
CA GLY A 137 -0.80 4.35 -4.86
C GLY A 137 -0.30 5.14 -6.07
N PRO A 138 -0.44 6.49 -6.03
CA PRO A 138 0.18 7.37 -7.02
C PRO A 138 1.71 7.29 -6.96
N PRO A 139 2.41 7.60 -8.07
CA PRO A 139 3.87 7.70 -8.11
C PRO A 139 4.41 8.85 -7.24
#